data_AF-A0A426YFP4-F1
#
_entry.id   AF-A0A426YFP4-F1
#
_cell.length_a   1.000
_cell.length_b   1.000
_cell.length_c   1.000
_cell.angle_alpha   90.00
_cell.angle_beta   90.00
_cell.angle_gamma   90.00
#
_symmetry.space_group_name_H-M   'P 1'
#
loop_
_entity.id
_entity.type
_entity.pdbx_description
1 polymer ?
#
loop_
_entity_poly.entity_id
_entity_poly.type
_entity_poly.pdbx_seq_one_letter_code
_entity_poly.pdbx_strand_id
1 'polypeptide(L)'
;MLLMSSFSFDVGEEQADASDAVDVGGAQPKKRTFRKFSYRGVDLDQLLDMGLDELVKLFDARARRRFQRGLKRKPMALIKKLRKAKRDAPPGEKPEPVRTHLRNMIIVPEMIGSIIGVYNGKTFNQVEIK
;
A
#
# COMPACT_ATOMS: atom_id res chain seq x y z
N MET A 1 22.13 54.71 -53.97
CA MET A 1 21.50 54.88 -55.29
C MET A 1 20.57 53.70 -55.51
N LEU A 2 19.25 53.97 -55.45
CA LEU A 2 18.14 53.31 -56.18
C LEU A 2 17.96 51.79 -56.00
N LEU A 3 16.78 51.21 -55.76
CA LEU A 3 15.41 51.68 -55.94
C LEU A 3 14.48 50.71 -55.18
N MET A 4 13.41 51.27 -54.62
CA MET A 4 12.20 50.60 -54.15
C MET A 4 11.62 49.58 -55.16
N SER A 5 11.05 48.48 -54.64
CA SER A 5 9.83 47.83 -55.16
C SER A 5 9.43 46.70 -54.21
N SER A 6 8.55 46.93 -53.23
CA SER A 6 7.10 46.69 -53.33
C SER A 6 6.71 45.23 -53.62
N PHE A 7 6.29 44.48 -52.60
CA PHE A 7 5.03 43.70 -52.56
C PHE A 7 5.08 42.68 -51.42
N SER A 8 4.29 42.88 -50.36
CA SER A 8 3.21 41.94 -49.99
C SER A 8 2.81 42.10 -48.52
N PHE A 9 1.60 42.65 -48.37
CA PHE A 9 0.56 42.23 -47.42
C PHE A 9 0.81 42.42 -45.92
N ASP A 10 0.53 43.64 -45.50
CA ASP A 10 0.11 44.01 -44.16
C ASP A 10 -1.38 43.70 -44.00
N VAL A 11 -1.78 42.92 -42.99
CA VAL A 11 -3.00 43.15 -42.20
C VAL A 11 -2.71 42.62 -40.79
N GLY A 12 -2.13 43.48 -39.96
CA GLY A 12 -2.24 43.40 -38.51
C GLY A 12 -3.15 44.53 -38.00
N GLU A 13 -4.31 44.17 -37.49
CA GLU A 13 -5.23 44.97 -36.65
C GLU A 13 -5.92 43.91 -35.76
N GLU A 14 -6.25 44.08 -34.49
CA GLU A 14 -6.46 45.27 -33.66
C GLU A 14 -6.48 44.80 -32.19
N GLN A 15 -6.14 45.69 -31.25
CA GLN A 15 -6.29 45.49 -29.80
C GLN A 15 -7.75 45.61 -29.36
N ALA A 16 -8.15 44.86 -28.33
CA ALA A 16 -9.12 45.34 -27.33
C ALA A 16 -9.02 44.54 -26.02
N ASP A 17 -8.63 45.23 -24.96
CA ASP A 17 -8.90 44.87 -23.56
C ASP A 17 -10.41 44.88 -23.30
N ALA A 18 -10.93 43.90 -22.56
CA ALA A 18 -11.90 44.08 -21.47
C ALA A 18 -12.42 42.73 -20.93
N SER A 19 -12.26 42.55 -19.62
CA SER A 19 -13.15 41.85 -18.68
C SER A 19 -13.82 40.54 -19.15
N ASP A 20 -13.34 39.42 -18.61
CA ASP A 20 -14.25 38.45 -18.00
C ASP A 20 -13.56 37.72 -16.85
N ALA A 21 -13.91 38.13 -15.64
CA ALA A 21 -13.67 37.36 -14.44
C ALA A 21 -14.54 36.10 -14.50
N VAL A 22 -13.97 34.99 -14.93
CA VAL A 22 -14.52 33.66 -14.65
C VAL A 22 -13.77 33.07 -13.46
N ASP A 23 -14.32 33.35 -12.29
CA ASP A 23 -14.16 32.55 -11.08
C ASP A 23 -14.63 31.13 -11.38
N VAL A 24 -13.75 30.32 -11.98
CA VAL A 24 -13.93 28.87 -11.99
C VAL A 24 -13.41 28.40 -10.65
N GLY A 25 -14.30 28.43 -9.65
CA GLY A 25 -14.17 27.76 -8.37
C GLY A 25 -13.90 26.27 -8.59
N GLY A 26 -12.64 25.95 -8.90
CA GLY A 26 -12.12 24.60 -8.97
C GLY A 26 -12.08 24.06 -7.55
N ALA A 27 -13.15 23.40 -7.15
CA ALA A 27 -13.21 22.60 -5.94
C ALA A 27 -12.04 21.61 -5.97
N GLN A 28 -10.95 21.96 -5.28
CA GLN A 28 -9.76 21.14 -5.15
C GLN A 28 -10.21 19.77 -4.66
N PRO A 29 -9.91 18.67 -5.37
CA PRO A 29 -10.27 17.34 -4.91
C PRO A 29 -9.64 17.14 -3.54
N LYS A 30 -10.47 16.93 -2.52
CA LYS A 30 -10.06 16.74 -1.13
C LYS A 30 -8.89 15.76 -1.11
N LYS A 31 -7.67 16.25 -0.85
CA LYS A 31 -6.48 15.42 -0.73
C LYS A 31 -6.82 14.31 0.25
N ARG A 32 -6.90 13.06 -0.22
CA ARG A 32 -7.12 11.91 0.66
C ARG A 32 -5.99 11.92 1.67
N THR A 33 -6.28 12.34 2.90
CA THR A 33 -5.34 12.29 4.00
C THR A 33 -4.85 10.85 4.11
N PHE A 34 -3.55 10.64 3.96
CA PHE A 34 -2.93 9.34 4.16
C PHE A 34 -3.27 8.89 5.59
N ARG A 35 -4.18 7.91 5.71
CA ARG A 35 -4.55 7.35 7.01
C ARG A 35 -3.35 6.53 7.47
N LYS A 36 -2.61 7.05 8.44
CA LYS A 36 -1.60 6.26 9.15
C LYS A 36 -2.32 5.13 9.86
N PHE A 37 -1.98 3.89 9.53
CA PHE A 37 -2.56 2.73 10.18
C PHE A 37 -1.86 2.54 11.53
N SER A 38 -2.61 2.78 12.60
CA SER A 38 -2.18 2.47 13.96
C SER A 38 -3.01 1.32 14.51
N TYR A 39 -2.37 0.35 15.15
CA TYR A 39 -3.03 -0.74 15.86
C TYR A 39 -2.95 -0.46 17.36
N ARG A 40 -4.09 -0.16 17.99
CA ARG A 40 -4.19 0.13 19.43
C ARG A 40 -3.21 1.22 19.92
N GLY A 41 -2.97 2.22 19.07
CA GLY A 41 -2.06 3.33 19.37
C GLY A 41 -0.58 3.06 19.06
N VAL A 42 -0.25 1.92 18.46
CA VAL A 42 1.09 1.56 18.00
C VAL A 42 1.15 1.68 16.48
N ASP A 43 2.16 2.36 15.96
CA ASP A 43 2.37 2.55 14.51
C ASP A 43 3.01 1.32 13.85
N LEU A 44 2.91 1.25 12.52
CA LEU A 44 3.41 0.11 11.74
C LEU A 44 4.90 -0.16 11.95
N ASP A 45 5.73 0.88 11.92
CA ASP A 45 7.19 0.75 12.07
C ASP A 45 7.53 0.17 13.46
N GLN A 46 6.84 0.66 14.49
CA GLN A 46 6.99 0.15 15.84
C GLN A 46 6.52 -1.31 15.97
N LEU A 47 5.45 -1.72 15.29
CA LEU A 47 4.97 -3.12 15.31
C LEU A 47 5.95 -4.11 14.67
N LEU A 48 6.84 -3.65 13.78
CA LEU A 48 7.85 -4.49 13.15
C LEU A 48 9.06 -4.72 14.07
N ASP A 49 9.40 -3.72 14.88
CA ASP A 49 10.54 -3.76 15.80
C ASP A 49 10.18 -4.42 17.15
N MET A 50 8.89 -4.42 17.53
CA MET A 50 8.43 -5.01 18.79
C MET A 50 8.58 -6.55 18.82
N GLY A 51 9.06 -7.04 19.96
CA GLY A 51 9.15 -8.48 20.24
C GLY A 51 7.77 -9.14 20.39
N LEU A 52 7.73 -10.47 20.19
CA LEU A 52 6.48 -11.25 20.29
C LEU A 52 5.79 -11.13 21.66
N ASP A 53 6.54 -11.02 22.75
CA ASP A 53 5.98 -10.97 24.10
C ASP A 53 5.23 -9.67 24.40
N GLU A 54 5.70 -8.56 23.83
CA GLU A 54 5.03 -7.26 23.93
C GLU A 54 3.82 -7.22 23.00
N LEU A 55 3.97 -7.75 21.78
CA LEU A 55 2.90 -7.85 20.80
C LEU A 55 1.71 -8.70 21.34
N VAL A 56 1.99 -9.78 22.06
CA VAL A 56 0.96 -10.66 22.64
C VAL A 56 0.09 -9.93 23.68
N LYS A 57 0.60 -8.91 24.35
CA LYS A 57 -0.17 -8.10 25.31
C LYS A 57 -1.17 -7.17 24.61
N LEU A 58 -0.86 -6.75 23.38
CA LEU A 58 -1.73 -5.91 22.55
C LEU A 58 -2.85 -6.70 21.87
N PHE A 59 -2.78 -8.04 21.84
CA PHE A 59 -3.80 -8.84 21.19
C PHE A 59 -5.05 -9.07 22.05
N ASP A 60 -6.13 -9.49 21.38
CA ASP A 60 -7.37 -9.90 22.04
C ASP A 60 -7.18 -11.21 22.85
N ALA A 61 -8.14 -11.53 23.70
CA ALA A 61 -8.05 -12.69 24.59
C ALA A 61 -7.87 -14.02 23.82
N ARG A 62 -8.44 -14.14 22.60
CA ARG A 62 -8.31 -15.35 21.78
C ARG A 62 -6.89 -15.50 21.22
N ALA A 63 -6.35 -14.45 20.60
CA ALA A 63 -5.00 -14.52 20.05
C ALA A 63 -3.96 -14.72 21.16
N ARG A 64 -4.09 -14.01 22.29
CA ARG A 64 -3.21 -14.20 23.45
C ARG A 64 -3.23 -15.65 23.95
N ARG A 65 -4.40 -16.26 24.13
CA ARG A 65 -4.53 -17.68 24.50
C ARG A 65 -3.89 -18.61 23.48
N ARG A 66 -3.91 -18.26 22.20
CA ARG A 66 -3.30 -19.08 21.14
C ARG A 66 -1.78 -19.06 21.20
N PHE A 67 -1.17 -17.88 21.38
CA PHE A 67 0.28 -17.74 21.54
C PHE A 67 0.78 -18.37 22.84
N GLN A 68 0.06 -18.19 23.96
CA GLN A 68 0.41 -18.81 25.25
C GLN A 68 0.37 -20.35 25.22
N ARG A 69 -0.56 -20.94 24.45
CA ARG A 69 -0.60 -22.40 24.24
C ARG A 69 0.49 -22.91 23.28
N GLY A 70 1.24 -22.01 22.64
CA GLY A 70 2.33 -22.32 21.73
C GLY A 70 1.91 -22.49 20.26
N LEU A 71 2.77 -22.00 19.37
CA LEU A 71 2.68 -22.24 17.93
C LEU A 71 3.24 -23.63 17.62
N LYS A 72 2.40 -24.52 17.06
CA LYS A 72 2.85 -25.84 16.58
C LYS A 72 3.84 -25.70 15.40
N ARG A 73 4.49 -26.81 15.02
CA ARG A 73 5.44 -26.87 13.89
C ARG A 73 4.91 -26.27 12.57
N LYS A 74 3.64 -26.50 12.24
CA LYS A 74 3.01 -26.05 10.97
C LYS A 74 2.97 -24.51 10.84
N PRO A 75 2.44 -23.75 11.82
CA PRO A 75 2.58 -22.28 11.88
C PRO A 75 4.01 -21.76 11.73
N MET A 76 4.97 -22.37 12.43
CA MET A 76 6.37 -21.93 12.37
C MET A 76 6.98 -22.14 10.99
N ALA A 77 6.64 -23.23 10.30
CA ALA A 77 7.08 -23.47 8.94
C ALA A 77 6.51 -22.43 7.95
N LEU A 78 5.27 -21.98 8.16
CA LEU A 78 4.66 -20.94 7.34
C LEU A 78 5.35 -19.59 7.51
N ILE A 79 5.66 -19.19 8.75
CA ILE A 79 6.44 -17.97 9.02
C ILE A 79 7.82 -18.04 8.34
N LYS A 80 8.51 -19.18 8.43
CA LYS A 80 9.82 -19.37 7.77
C LYS A 80 9.72 -19.24 6.24
N LYS A 81 8.69 -19.80 5.62
CA LYS A 81 8.45 -19.68 4.17
C LYS A 81 8.20 -18.23 3.76
N LEU A 82 7.44 -17.48 4.56
CA LEU A 82 7.17 -16.07 4.29
C LEU A 82 8.42 -15.19 4.46
N ARG A 83 9.23 -15.45 5.50
CA ARG A 83 10.52 -14.78 5.67
C ARG A 83 11.47 -15.03 4.50
N LYS A 84 11.44 -16.24 3.93
CA LYS A 84 12.19 -16.55 2.71
C LYS A 84 11.63 -15.79 1.50
N ALA A 85 10.33 -15.89 1.25
CA ALA A 85 9.68 -15.21 0.12
C ALA A 85 9.87 -13.68 0.14
N LYS A 86 9.88 -13.06 1.32
CA LYS A 86 10.18 -11.63 1.48
C LYS A 86 11.64 -11.25 1.19
N ARG A 87 12.59 -12.14 1.47
CA ARG A 87 14.02 -11.91 1.21
C ARG A 87 14.38 -12.12 -0.26
N ASP A 88 13.74 -13.10 -0.88
CA ASP A 88 14.02 -13.47 -2.28
C ASP A 88 13.34 -12.51 -3.27
N ALA A 89 12.34 -11.73 -2.83
CA ALA A 89 11.65 -10.76 -3.67
C ALA A 89 12.49 -9.50 -3.89
N PRO A 90 12.54 -8.96 -5.12
CA PRO A 90 13.23 -7.71 -5.40
C PRO A 90 12.54 -6.52 -4.71
N PRO A 91 13.30 -5.49 -4.29
CA PRO A 91 12.75 -4.37 -3.54
C PRO A 91 11.74 -3.59 -4.39
N GLY A 92 10.47 -3.68 -4.00
CA GLY A 92 9.35 -3.01 -4.68
C GLY A 92 8.37 -3.95 -5.38
N GLU A 93 8.72 -5.22 -5.58
CA GLU A 93 7.79 -6.22 -6.11
C GLU A 93 7.12 -7.03 -5.01
N LYS A 94 5.93 -7.54 -5.33
CA LYS A 94 5.18 -8.37 -4.40
C LYS A 94 5.82 -9.76 -4.33
N PRO A 95 6.02 -10.32 -3.12
CA PRO A 95 6.64 -11.63 -2.96
C PRO A 95 5.75 -12.75 -3.51
N GLU A 96 6.38 -13.88 -3.85
CA GLU A 96 5.70 -15.06 -4.39
C GLU A 96 4.54 -15.51 -3.46
N PRO A 97 3.36 -15.83 -4.02
CA PRO A 97 2.21 -16.24 -3.22
C PRO A 97 2.43 -17.57 -2.50
N VAL A 98 2.51 -17.54 -1.17
CA VAL A 98 2.69 -18.75 -0.36
C VAL A 98 1.34 -19.43 -0.12
N ARG A 99 1.18 -20.66 -0.65
CA ARG A 99 -0.03 -21.46 -0.47
C ARG A 99 -0.11 -22.09 0.93
N THR A 100 -1.26 -21.98 1.58
CA THR A 100 -1.53 -22.56 2.90
C THR A 100 -2.95 -23.09 3.05
N HIS A 101 -3.08 -24.19 3.79
CA HIS A 101 -4.37 -24.70 4.28
C HIS A 101 -4.67 -24.22 5.71
N LEU A 102 -3.71 -23.57 6.36
CA LEU A 102 -3.82 -23.15 7.76
C LEU A 102 -4.63 -21.85 7.85
N ARG A 103 -5.95 -21.98 7.89
CA ARG A 103 -6.89 -20.87 8.12
C ARG A 103 -6.94 -20.39 9.57
N ASN A 104 -6.41 -21.20 10.48
CA ASN A 104 -6.38 -20.94 11.92
C ASN A 104 -5.14 -20.17 12.39
N MET A 105 -4.34 -19.66 11.44
CA MET A 105 -3.17 -18.84 11.75
C MET A 105 -3.59 -17.39 11.99
N ILE A 106 -3.03 -16.80 13.04
CA ILE A 106 -3.21 -15.37 13.33
C ILE A 106 -2.20 -14.60 12.50
N ILE A 107 -2.62 -13.47 11.93
CA ILE A 107 -1.73 -12.58 11.17
C ILE A 107 -0.75 -11.94 12.16
N VAL A 108 0.53 -12.17 11.93
CA VAL A 108 1.63 -11.54 12.67
C VAL A 108 2.10 -10.32 11.85
N PRO A 109 2.49 -9.20 12.48
CA PRO A 109 2.95 -8.00 11.76
C PRO A 109 4.07 -8.27 10.76
N GLU A 110 4.96 -9.23 11.06
CA GLU A 110 6.00 -9.67 10.12
C GLU A 110 5.47 -10.20 8.78
N MET A 111 4.18 -10.53 8.65
CA MET A 111 3.56 -11.08 7.45
C MET A 111 2.94 -9.98 6.54
N ILE A 112 2.94 -8.72 6.98
CA ILE A 112 2.38 -7.59 6.23
C ILE A 112 3.15 -7.40 4.92
N GLY A 113 2.44 -7.17 3.81
CA GLY A 113 3.04 -7.05 2.48
C GLY A 113 3.36 -8.40 1.80
N SER A 114 2.97 -9.53 2.40
CA SER A 114 3.03 -10.83 1.73
C SER A 114 1.69 -11.24 1.13
N ILE A 115 1.75 -11.98 0.02
CA ILE A 115 0.58 -12.63 -0.58
C ILE A 115 0.47 -14.06 -0.04
N ILE A 116 -0.67 -14.38 0.57
CA ILE A 116 -0.95 -15.71 1.10
C ILE A 116 -2.13 -16.32 0.33
N GLY A 117 -1.90 -17.49 -0.25
CA GLY A 117 -2.95 -18.30 -0.84
C GLY A 117 -3.68 -19.10 0.23
N VAL A 118 -4.88 -18.67 0.63
CA VAL A 118 -5.69 -19.39 1.64
C VAL A 118 -6.62 -20.40 0.95
N TYR A 119 -6.50 -21.67 1.32
CA TYR A 119 -7.35 -22.73 0.75
C TYR A 119 -8.79 -22.65 1.27
N ASN A 120 -9.76 -22.68 0.36
CA ASN A 120 -11.19 -22.64 0.68
C ASN A 120 -11.89 -24.02 0.60
N GLY A 121 -11.24 -25.05 0.05
CA GLY A 121 -11.86 -26.36 -0.24
C GLY A 121 -11.72 -26.80 -1.70
N LYS A 122 -11.53 -25.87 -2.63
CA LYS A 122 -11.39 -26.11 -4.07
C LYS A 122 -10.22 -25.34 -4.68
N THR A 123 -10.04 -24.08 -4.28
CA THR A 123 -9.01 -23.19 -4.82
C THR A 123 -8.25 -22.49 -3.71
N PHE A 124 -7.05 -22.00 -4.04
CA PHE A 124 -6.30 -21.09 -3.19
C PHE A 124 -6.67 -19.65 -3.55
N ASN A 125 -7.34 -18.98 -2.62
CA ASN A 125 -7.66 -17.56 -2.77
C ASN A 125 -6.42 -16.74 -2.39
N GLN A 126 -5.90 -15.96 -3.33
CA GLN A 126 -4.76 -15.08 -3.08
C GLN A 126 -5.23 -13.88 -2.27
N VAL A 127 -4.77 -13.79 -1.02
CA VAL A 127 -5.06 -12.68 -0.10
C VAL A 127 -3.78 -11.89 0.12
N GLU A 128 -3.82 -10.62 -0.23
CA GLU A 128 -2.77 -9.66 0.10
C GLU A 128 -2.97 -9.16 1.53
N ILE A 129 -1.94 -9.31 2.37
CA ILE A 129 -1.96 -8.81 3.74
C ILE A 129 -1.57 -7.33 3.73
N LYS A 130 -2.55 -6.49 4.02
CA LYS A 130 -2.40 -5.03 4.20
C LYS A 130 -2.03 -4.68 5.62
#